data_AF-W7MIY2-F1
#
_entry.id   AF-W7MIY2-F1
#
_cell.length_a   1.000
_cell.length_b   1.000
_cell.length_c   1.000
_cell.angle_alpha   90.00
_cell.angle_beta   90.00
_cell.angle_gamma   90.00
#
_symmetry.space_group_name_H-M   'P 1'
#
loop_
_entity.id
_entity.type
_entity.pdbx_description
1 polymer ?
#
loop_
_entity_poly.entity_id
_entity_poly.type
_entity_poly.pdbx_seq_one_letter_code
_entity_poly.pdbx_strand_id
1 'polypeptide(L)'
;MNPRGEVPALDIDGFILIEITAICGYLDEVAKGVKSLFGNTALERVETRMWLRRMVLELAQPVISWYRNGPDTIDFYKGNRIPTPEARVVQKGYYQPVPKAPRRST
;
A
#
# COMPACT_ATOMS: atom_id res chain seq x y z
N MET A 1 19.10 -0.27 8.15
CA MET A 1 17.93 0.63 8.33
C MET A 1 17.56 1.24 6.98
N ASN A 2 16.26 1.41 6.64
CA ASN A 2 15.80 1.84 5.31
C ASN A 2 16.25 3.28 4.97
N PRO A 3 17.13 3.51 3.98
CA PRO A 3 17.58 4.85 3.60
C PRO A 3 16.47 5.77 3.11
N ARG A 4 15.32 5.23 2.71
CA ARG A 4 14.15 6.00 2.26
C ARG A 4 13.36 6.62 3.41
N GLY A 5 13.68 6.28 4.66
CA GLY A 5 12.93 6.76 5.84
C GLY A 5 11.48 6.24 5.87
N GLU A 6 11.21 5.11 5.22
CA GLU A 6 9.89 4.48 5.16
C GLU A 6 9.88 3.17 5.97
N VAL A 7 8.70 2.78 6.44
CA VAL A 7 8.43 1.48 7.06
C VAL A 7 7.47 0.68 6.18
N PRO A 8 7.51 -0.67 6.22
CA PRO A 8 8.40 -1.53 7.03
C PRO A 8 9.78 -1.77 6.40
N ALA A 9 10.71 -2.31 7.20
CA ALA A 9 11.99 -2.88 6.78
C ALA A 9 12.25 -4.15 7.60
N LEU A 10 12.67 -5.23 6.94
CA LEU A 10 13.00 -6.52 7.56
C LEU A 10 14.52 -6.71 7.57
N ASP A 11 15.09 -7.03 8.74
CA ASP A 11 16.51 -7.37 8.88
C ASP A 11 16.69 -8.89 8.79
N ILE A 12 17.52 -9.33 7.85
CA ILE A 12 17.87 -10.73 7.60
C ILE A 12 19.38 -10.84 7.76
N ASP A 13 19.84 -11.08 8.99
CA ASP A 13 21.26 -11.21 9.34
C ASP A 13 22.16 -10.07 8.78
N GLY A 14 21.67 -8.84 8.83
CA GLY A 14 22.35 -7.64 8.32
C GLY A 14 21.97 -7.23 6.90
N PHE A 15 21.26 -8.08 6.15
CA PHE A 15 20.62 -7.68 4.88
C PHE A 15 19.26 -7.03 5.17
N ILE A 16 19.13 -5.76 4.79
CA ILE A 16 17.91 -4.98 5.04
C ILE A 16 16.98 -5.06 3.83
N LEU A 17 15.97 -5.92 3.91
CA LEU A 17 14.93 -6.04 2.90
C LEU A 17 13.86 -4.96 3.12
N ILE A 18 13.58 -4.20 2.08
CA ILE A 18 12.57 -3.13 2.05
C ILE A 18 11.54 -3.42 0.95
N GLU A 19 10.47 -2.63 0.90
CA GLU A 19 9.28 -2.84 0.07
C GLU A 19 8.36 -3.95 0.60
N ILE A 20 7.11 -3.57 0.91
CA ILE A 20 6.11 -4.49 1.50
C ILE A 20 5.91 -5.76 0.65
N THR A 21 5.93 -5.64 -0.68
CA THR A 21 5.71 -6.78 -1.58
C THR A 21 6.90 -7.73 -1.61
N ALA A 22 8.13 -7.21 -1.48
CA ALA A 22 9.34 -8.02 -1.41
C ALA A 22 9.45 -8.70 -0.04
N ILE A 23 9.15 -7.98 1.05
CA ILE A 23 9.07 -8.54 2.41
C ILE A 23 8.04 -9.67 2.47
N CYS A 24 6.81 -9.44 2.00
CA CYS A 24 5.79 -10.48 1.96
C CYS A 24 6.20 -11.65 1.06
N GLY A 25 6.85 -11.39 -0.08
CA GLY A 25 7.38 -12.43 -0.97
C GLY A 25 8.39 -13.33 -0.26
N TYR A 26 9.39 -12.73 0.37
CA TYR A 26 10.38 -13.45 1.15
C TYR A 26 9.75 -14.27 2.27
N LEU A 27 8.86 -13.67 3.07
CA LEU A 27 8.16 -14.36 4.15
C LEU A 27 7.31 -15.54 3.64
N ASP A 28 6.67 -15.39 2.48
CA ASP A 28 5.88 -16.45 1.84
C ASP A 28 6.76 -17.62 1.39
N GLU A 29 7.96 -17.33 0.87
CA GLU A 29 8.91 -18.33 0.38
C GLU A 29 9.57 -19.12 1.52
N VAL A 30 9.87 -18.48 2.66
CA VAL A 30 10.54 -19.15 3.79
C VAL A 30 9.59 -19.83 4.76
N ALA A 31 8.31 -19.42 4.82
CA ALA A 31 7.34 -20.01 5.72
C ALA A 31 6.95 -21.43 5.28
N LYS A 32 6.93 -22.38 6.22
CA LYS A 32 6.63 -23.80 5.95
C LYS A 32 5.32 -24.20 6.62
N GLY A 33 4.51 -25.01 5.91
CA GLY A 33 3.28 -25.59 6.45
C GLY A 33 2.13 -24.59 6.67
N VAL A 34 2.24 -23.38 6.11
CA VAL A 34 1.22 -22.33 6.22
C VAL A 34 0.65 -21.98 4.84
N LYS A 35 -0.50 -21.29 4.82
CA LYS A 35 -1.15 -20.84 3.59
C LYS A 35 -0.34 -19.73 2.94
N SER A 36 -0.10 -19.84 1.63
CA SER A 36 0.59 -18.79 0.86
C SER A 36 -0.21 -17.48 0.80
N LEU A 37 0.50 -16.36 0.90
CA LEU A 37 0.01 -14.99 0.73
C LEU A 37 -0.33 -14.66 -0.72
N PHE A 38 0.34 -15.30 -1.69
CA PHE A 38 0.16 -15.05 -3.12
C PHE A 38 -0.57 -16.18 -3.86
N GLY A 39 -0.62 -17.38 -3.27
CA GLY A 39 -1.25 -18.56 -3.88
C GLY A 39 -0.25 -19.61 -4.37
N ASN A 40 -0.73 -20.84 -4.51
CA ASN A 40 0.08 -22.01 -4.79
C ASN A 40 0.21 -22.27 -6.30
N THR A 41 -0.75 -21.81 -7.10
CA THR A 41 -0.76 -21.96 -8.56
C THR A 41 -0.27 -20.71 -9.27
N ALA A 42 0.12 -20.85 -10.54
CA ALA A 42 0.49 -19.71 -11.36
C ALA A 42 -0.67 -18.70 -11.51
N LEU A 43 -1.91 -19.20 -11.65
CA LEU A 43 -3.10 -18.37 -11.81
C LEU A 43 -3.40 -17.55 -10.56
N GLU A 44 -3.40 -18.18 -9.38
CA GLU A 44 -3.60 -17.49 -8.10
C GLU A 44 -2.55 -16.38 -7.90
N ARG A 45 -1.27 -16.69 -8.15
CA ARG A 45 -0.18 -15.70 -8.01
C ARG A 45 -0.35 -14.50 -8.93
N VAL A 46 -0.76 -14.73 -10.18
CA VAL A 46 -0.98 -13.64 -11.14
C VAL A 46 -2.21 -12.82 -10.76
N GLU A 47 -3.30 -13.47 -10.33
CA GLU A 47 -4.50 -12.78 -9.87
C GLU A 47 -4.22 -11.90 -8.64
N THR A 48 -3.52 -12.42 -7.63
CA THR A 48 -3.13 -11.63 -6.46
C THR A 48 -2.26 -10.44 -6.84
N ARG A 49 -1.27 -10.61 -7.74
CA ARG A 49 -0.40 -9.51 -8.20
C ARG A 49 -1.18 -8.47 -8.99
N MET A 50 -2.13 -8.88 -9.84
CA MET A 50 -2.98 -7.98 -10.59
C MET A 50 -3.83 -7.10 -9.66
N TRP A 51 -4.50 -7.71 -8.67
CA TRP A 51 -5.30 -6.98 -7.70
C TRP A 51 -4.46 -6.10 -6.79
N LEU A 52 -3.32 -6.59 -6.33
CA LEU A 52 -2.36 -5.80 -5.55
C LEU A 52 -1.90 -4.56 -6.32
N ARG A 53 -1.56 -4.71 -7.61
CA ARG A 53 -1.16 -3.58 -8.45
C ARG A 53 -2.29 -2.55 -8.56
N ARG A 54 -3.53 -3.00 -8.78
CA ARG A 54 -4.71 -2.13 -8.83
C ARG A 54 -4.93 -1.40 -7.51
N MET A 55 -4.90 -2.10 -6.38
CA MET A 55 -5.09 -1.49 -5.06
C MET A 55 -4.00 -0.46 -4.73
N VAL A 56 -2.74 -0.75 -5.07
CA VAL A 56 -1.64 0.19 -4.83
C VAL A 56 -1.83 1.46 -5.65
N LEU A 57 -2.09 1.33 -6.96
CA LEU A 57 -2.23 2.49 -7.85
C LEU A 57 -3.49 3.29 -7.61
N GLU A 58 -4.63 2.62 -7.49
CA GLU A 58 -5.94 3.27 -7.54
C GLU A 58 -6.45 3.67 -6.15
N LEU A 59 -5.84 3.15 -5.08
CA LEU A 59 -6.28 3.41 -3.70
C LEU A 59 -5.15 3.90 -2.80
N ALA A 60 -4.11 3.08 -2.58
CA ALA A 60 -3.11 3.40 -1.58
C ALA A 60 -2.28 4.63 -1.97
N GLN A 61 -1.74 4.67 -3.18
CA GLN A 61 -0.93 5.81 -3.68
C GLN A 61 -1.66 7.15 -3.65
N PRO A 62 -2.91 7.29 -4.16
CA PRO A 62 -3.61 8.57 -4.12
C PRO A 62 -3.91 8.99 -2.68
N VAL A 63 -4.33 8.07 -1.80
CA VAL A 63 -4.58 8.39 -0.39
C VAL A 63 -3.30 8.84 0.33
N ILE A 64 -2.20 8.11 0.13
CA ILE A 64 -0.89 8.45 0.71
C ILE A 64 -0.42 9.82 0.21
N SER A 65 -0.54 10.08 -1.09
CA SER A 65 -0.12 11.36 -1.68
C SER A 65 -1.00 12.51 -1.18
N TRP A 66 -2.31 12.30 -1.14
CA TRP A 66 -3.27 13.27 -0.60
C TRP A 66 -2.98 13.60 0.86
N TYR A 67 -2.64 12.60 1.70
CA TYR A 67 -2.30 12.83 3.09
C TYR A 67 -0.98 13.58 3.23
N ARG A 68 0.08 13.18 2.49
CA ARG A 68 1.42 13.79 2.57
C ARG A 68 1.46 15.25 2.11
N ASN A 69 0.57 15.63 1.22
CA ASN A 69 0.47 16.99 0.69
C ASN A 69 -0.43 17.91 1.54
N GLY A 70 -0.98 17.42 2.66
CA GLY A 70 -1.90 18.19 3.48
C GLY A 70 -1.25 19.35 4.24
N PRO A 71 -2.01 20.43 4.55
CA PRO A 71 -1.46 21.59 5.24
C PRO A 71 -0.88 21.23 6.61
N ASP A 72 -1.47 20.24 7.30
CA ASP A 72 -1.04 19.81 8.64
C ASP A 72 0.14 18.82 8.63
N THR A 73 0.51 18.31 7.45
CA THR A 73 1.45 17.17 7.31
C THR A 73 2.63 17.48 6.40
N ILE A 74 2.51 18.46 5.51
CA ILE A 74 3.50 18.77 4.49
C ILE A 74 4.88 19.08 5.06
N ASP A 75 4.94 19.75 6.21
CA ASP A 75 6.20 20.13 6.85
C ASP A 75 7.04 18.93 7.28
N PHE A 76 6.39 17.81 7.66
CA PHE A 76 7.08 16.56 7.98
C PHE A 76 7.80 15.95 6.77
N TYR A 77 7.30 16.21 5.56
CA TYR A 77 7.82 15.60 4.33
C TYR A 77 8.76 16.50 3.53
N LYS A 78 8.83 17.81 3.86
CA LYS A 78 9.81 18.72 3.26
C LYS A 78 11.24 18.23 3.53
N GLY A 79 12.09 18.22 2.50
CA GLY A 79 13.48 17.76 2.57
C GLY A 79 13.66 16.25 2.33
N ASN A 80 12.65 15.44 2.61
CA ASN A 80 12.65 14.00 2.29
C ASN A 80 11.90 13.69 0.99
N ARG A 81 10.98 14.58 0.57
CA ARG A 81 10.22 14.51 -0.68
C ARG A 81 10.01 15.91 -1.26
N ILE A 82 9.61 15.95 -2.53
CA ILE A 82 9.10 17.16 -3.19
C ILE A 82 7.57 17.16 -3.03
N PRO A 83 7.00 18.01 -2.16
CA PRO A 83 5.55 18.09 -1.99
C PRO A 83 4.88 18.71 -3.22
N THR A 84 3.64 18.31 -3.48
CA THR A 84 2.78 18.83 -4.56
C THR A 84 1.37 19.15 -4.03
N PRO A 85 1.21 20.21 -3.19
CA PRO A 85 -0.08 20.58 -2.58
C PRO A 85 -1.23 20.71 -3.56
N GLU A 86 -0.96 21.24 -4.75
CA GLU A 86 -1.95 21.52 -5.78
C GLU A 86 -2.56 20.22 -6.34
N ALA A 87 -1.79 19.13 -6.34
CA ALA A 87 -2.24 17.83 -6.80
C ALA A 87 -3.24 17.15 -5.85
N ARG A 88 -3.47 17.67 -4.64
CA ARG A 88 -4.44 17.09 -3.70
C ARG A 88 -5.85 17.02 -4.25
N VAL A 89 -6.24 17.94 -5.14
CA VAL A 89 -7.59 17.97 -5.72
C VAL A 89 -7.90 16.67 -6.46
N VAL A 90 -6.92 16.13 -7.20
CA VAL A 90 -7.08 14.90 -8.00
C VAL A 90 -6.69 13.64 -7.22
N GLN A 91 -5.92 13.77 -6.13
CA GLN A 91 -5.52 12.66 -5.26
C GLN A 91 -6.58 12.30 -4.21
N LYS A 92 -7.58 13.17 -4.00
CA LYS A 92 -8.68 12.90 -3.08
C LYS A 92 -9.49 11.72 -3.60
N GLY A 93 -9.28 10.55 -3.01
CA GLY A 93 -10.09 9.37 -3.31
C GLY A 93 -11.56 9.72 -3.10
N TYR A 94 -12.36 9.60 -4.16
CA TYR A 94 -13.81 9.75 -4.05
C TYR A 94 -14.36 8.52 -3.31
N TYR A 95 -14.42 8.58 -1.99
CA TYR A 95 -15.41 7.78 -1.26
C TYR A 95 -16.77 8.41 -1.57
N GLN A 96 -17.42 7.94 -2.63
CA GLN A 96 -18.86 8.11 -2.75
C GLN A 96 -19.47 7.21 -1.67
N PRO A 97 -20.14 7.75 -0.63
CA PRO A 97 -20.91 6.90 0.25
C PRO A 97 -21.88 6.12 -0.64
N VAL A 98 -21.70 4.80 -0.74
CA VAL A 98 -22.69 3.96 -1.41
C VAL A 98 -24.02 4.26 -0.71
N PRO A 99 -25.07 4.66 -1.44
CA PRO A 99 -26.38 4.89 -0.84
C PRO A 99 -26.72 3.65 -0.01
N LYS A 100 -27.00 3.84 1.29
CA LYS A 100 -27.43 2.72 2.14
C LYS A 100 -28.57 2.03 1.43
N ALA A 101 -28.39 0.76 1.05
CA ALA A 101 -29.48 -0.03 0.50
C ALA A 101 -30.67 0.05 1.48
N PRO A 102 -31.90 0.25 1.01
CA PRO A 102 -33.04 0.31 1.90
C PRO A 102 -33.06 -0.98 2.73
N ARG A 103 -33.09 -0.81 4.07
CA ARG A 103 -33.28 -1.96 4.96
C ARG A 103 -34.57 -2.63 4.51
N ARG A 104 -34.50 -3.89 4.08
CA ARG A 104 -35.70 -4.70 3.87
C ARG A 104 -36.43 -4.71 5.21
N SER A 105 -37.64 -4.16 5.23
CA SER A 105 -38.56 -4.30 6.35
C SER A 105 -38.82 -5.79 6.52
N THR A 106 -38.31 -6.36 7.61
CA THR A 106 -38.80 -7.62 8.17
C THR A 106 -40.13 -7.38 8.86
#